data_AF-A0A7J4SWF0-F1
#
_entry.id   AF-A0A7J4SWF0-F1
#
_cell.length_a   1.000
_cell.length_b   1.000
_cell.length_c   1.000
_cell.angle_alpha   90.00
_cell.angle_beta   90.00
_cell.angle_gamma   90.00
#
_symmetry.space_group_name_H-M   'P 1'
#
loop_
_entity.id
_entity.type
_entity.pdbx_description
1 polymer ?
#
loop_
_entity_poly.entity_id
_entity_poly.type
_entity_poly.pdbx_seq_one_letter_code
_entity_poly.pdbx_strand_id
1 'polypeptide(L)'
;MVLAHDMQRDGHHVVLITDDFKMAKATEEHQLAAEVCPPSTFFERLSTKAKGKHASELRRLGRRIRAAEMQYAISRRNEYDVQAKITWMVDSLLASASTKPVKATAQSGGESKVNLLNELQRMLEGEDIKTSVRKKLTPLRASCETMMLLEEHVAQLKLKLSEESLDDIIIETQALIANCLENAGIDLAPLNRELVDVAHRFHSRILVRAEMALAIMKRMKGDAVGSHLHLSTALFQATHVDEDLIEARILARLAVLALSTNKFEKAIRLSASSLGLGTLNPSMKLKQHIVQVMAQYMAGASQEEAMNHAQSMVHADLAMASQALTELGESFLALNRPDFAIELFDEALECVSSEEKMSEELGELILLAHRAIQDDDNEIDGLRQVLDQIHQQTDAQEKQVEDVVEEVSKRQEDAIELVFSNDWQDANLVLNDERPLYISSVVGDASEEQLILAQHPSLGSVGIWLPARADAPKPGAKITLTNGRVKIAEPPSEVVESYAIRALIAIEFPESLVFQSLTSDAQEELEDL
;
A
#
# COMPACT_ATOMS: atom_id res chain seq x y z
N MET A 1 -7.80 -33.46 20.15
CA MET A 1 -6.84 -33.97 19.15
C MET A 1 -7.06 -35.45 18.85
N VAL A 2 -6.99 -36.37 19.82
CA VAL A 2 -7.26 -37.81 19.58
C VAL A 2 -8.62 -38.04 18.91
N LEU A 3 -9.69 -37.44 19.45
CA LEU A 3 -11.02 -37.51 18.84
C LEU A 3 -11.09 -36.91 17.42
N ALA A 4 -10.35 -35.82 17.16
CA ALA A 4 -10.34 -35.18 15.84
C ALA A 4 -9.67 -36.10 14.80
N HIS A 5 -8.57 -36.73 15.20
CA HIS A 5 -7.83 -37.70 14.38
C HIS A 5 -8.66 -38.96 14.12
N ASP A 6 -9.34 -39.50 15.14
CA ASP A 6 -10.22 -40.66 15.00
C ASP A 6 -11.39 -40.36 14.05
N MET A 7 -12.05 -39.21 14.20
CA MET A 7 -13.15 -38.80 13.32
C MET A 7 -12.70 -38.55 11.88
N GLN A 8 -11.49 -38.00 11.68
CA GLN A 8 -10.92 -37.83 10.35
C GLN A 8 -10.58 -39.18 9.71
N ARG A 9 -10.05 -40.14 10.49
CA ARG A 9 -9.80 -41.52 10.03
C ARG A 9 -11.09 -42.25 9.66
N ASP A 10 -12.19 -41.94 10.35
CA ASP A 10 -13.53 -42.46 10.05
C ASP A 10 -14.19 -41.75 8.84
N GLY A 11 -13.49 -40.83 8.17
CA GLY A 11 -13.91 -40.19 6.92
C GLY A 11 -14.72 -38.91 7.10
N HIS A 12 -14.80 -38.34 8.31
CA HIS A 12 -15.48 -37.07 8.55
C HIS A 12 -14.57 -35.87 8.24
N HIS A 13 -15.16 -34.80 7.71
CA HIS A 13 -14.48 -33.51 7.56
C HIS A 13 -14.40 -32.79 8.92
N VAL A 14 -13.22 -32.79 9.53
CA VAL A 14 -12.99 -32.24 10.88
C VAL A 14 -12.23 -30.92 10.80
N VAL A 15 -12.82 -29.86 11.34
CA VAL A 15 -12.15 -28.56 11.57
C VAL A 15 -11.82 -28.45 13.06
N LEU A 16 -10.54 -28.36 13.41
CA LEU A 16 -10.09 -28.11 14.76
C LEU A 16 -10.09 -26.61 15.05
N ILE A 17 -10.84 -26.19 16.06
CA ILE A 17 -10.94 -24.80 16.47
C ILE A 17 -10.14 -24.61 17.75
N THR A 18 -9.05 -23.84 17.71
CA THR A 18 -8.18 -23.64 18.88
C THR A 18 -7.44 -22.30 18.85
N ASP A 19 -7.30 -21.66 20.02
CA ASP A 19 -6.50 -20.47 20.26
C ASP A 19 -5.03 -20.79 20.65
N ASP A 20 -4.72 -22.08 20.85
CA ASP A 20 -3.39 -22.58 21.18
C ASP A 20 -2.57 -22.80 19.89
N PHE A 21 -1.60 -21.92 19.69
CA PHE A 21 -0.72 -21.92 18.52
C PHE A 21 0.17 -23.16 18.44
N LYS A 22 0.59 -23.74 19.59
CA LYS A 22 1.40 -24.97 19.59
C LYS A 22 0.55 -26.16 19.18
N MET A 23 -0.70 -26.21 19.65
CA MET A 23 -1.64 -27.24 19.21
C MET A 23 -2.00 -27.10 17.74
N ALA A 24 -2.12 -25.87 17.23
CA ALA A 24 -2.37 -25.63 15.82
C ALA A 24 -1.22 -26.14 14.94
N LYS A 25 0.02 -25.74 15.24
CA LYS A 25 1.20 -26.25 14.55
C LYS A 25 1.33 -27.77 14.63
N ALA A 26 1.17 -28.34 15.82
CA ALA A 26 1.25 -29.80 15.99
C ALA A 26 0.15 -30.53 15.20
N THR A 27 -1.01 -29.92 15.02
CA THR A 27 -2.10 -30.49 14.23
C THR A 27 -1.82 -30.43 12.73
N GLU A 28 -1.22 -29.34 12.24
CA GLU A 28 -0.75 -29.20 10.86
C GLU A 28 0.41 -30.16 10.56
N GLU A 29 1.42 -30.23 11.45
CA GLU A 29 2.61 -31.09 11.32
C GLU A 29 2.27 -32.59 11.35
N HIS A 30 1.30 -32.98 12.18
CA HIS A 30 0.91 -34.39 12.35
C HIS A 30 -0.41 -34.76 11.65
N GLN A 31 -0.98 -33.85 10.85
CA GLN A 31 -2.24 -34.04 10.12
C GLN A 31 -3.37 -34.61 10.99
N LEU A 32 -3.55 -34.06 12.19
CA LEU A 32 -4.52 -34.56 13.19
C LEU A 32 -5.95 -34.05 12.94
N ALA A 33 -6.13 -33.09 12.04
CA ALA A 33 -7.42 -32.58 11.56
C ALA A 33 -7.31 -32.24 10.06
N ALA A 34 -8.44 -32.17 9.35
CA ALA A 34 -8.46 -31.75 7.95
C ALA A 34 -8.12 -30.25 7.82
N GLU A 35 -8.50 -29.47 8.84
CA GLU A 35 -8.24 -28.04 8.90
C GLU A 35 -8.12 -27.58 10.36
N VAL A 36 -7.32 -26.54 10.59
CA VAL A 36 -7.20 -25.87 11.88
C VAL A 36 -7.46 -24.38 11.69
N CYS A 37 -8.25 -23.77 12.58
CA CYS A 37 -8.39 -22.32 12.58
C CYS A 37 -8.61 -21.77 14.00
N PRO A 38 -8.27 -20.51 14.25
CA PRO A 38 -8.60 -19.86 15.50
C PRO A 38 -10.12 -19.63 15.61
N PRO A 39 -10.67 -19.60 16.85
CA PRO A 39 -12.08 -19.33 17.08
C PRO A 39 -12.58 -18.07 16.36
N SER A 40 -11.79 -16.99 16.26
CA SER A 40 -12.19 -15.80 15.47
C SER A 40 -12.51 -16.11 14.01
N THR A 41 -11.69 -16.94 13.38
CA THR A 41 -11.83 -17.33 11.97
C THR A 41 -13.01 -18.28 11.78
N PHE A 42 -13.26 -19.15 12.76
CA PHE A 42 -14.45 -19.99 12.75
C PHE A 42 -15.76 -19.18 12.76
N PHE A 43 -15.85 -18.16 13.63
CA PHE A 43 -17.03 -17.29 13.67
C PHE A 43 -17.18 -16.43 12.40
N GLU A 44 -16.07 -16.01 11.80
CA GLU A 44 -16.09 -15.33 10.50
C GLU A 44 -16.70 -16.23 9.41
N ARG A 45 -16.29 -17.51 9.36
CA ARG A 45 -16.84 -18.51 8.42
C ARG A 45 -18.31 -18.85 8.69
N LEU A 46 -18.71 -18.87 9.96
CA LEU A 46 -20.13 -19.04 10.28
C LEU A 46 -20.95 -17.83 9.81
N SER A 47 -20.37 -16.63 9.88
CA SER A 47 -21.04 -15.41 9.44
C SER A 47 -21.35 -15.40 7.95
N THR A 48 -20.47 -15.98 7.10
CA THR A 48 -20.68 -16.07 5.65
C THR A 48 -21.83 -17.03 5.28
N LYS A 49 -22.15 -17.99 6.17
CA LYS A 49 -23.28 -18.92 6.01
C LYS A 49 -24.57 -18.41 6.65
N ALA A 50 -24.50 -17.39 7.50
CA ALA A 50 -25.66 -16.81 8.19
C ALA A 50 -26.35 -15.73 7.32
N LYS A 51 -27.63 -15.44 7.62
CA LYS A 51 -28.42 -14.43 6.90
C LYS A 51 -28.82 -13.27 7.82
N GLY A 52 -28.85 -12.05 7.25
CA GLY A 52 -29.38 -10.86 7.90
C GLY A 52 -28.66 -10.48 9.19
N LYS A 53 -29.42 -10.12 10.23
CA LYS A 53 -28.90 -9.65 11.53
C LYS A 53 -27.90 -10.63 12.17
N HIS A 54 -28.12 -11.94 12.03
CA HIS A 54 -27.23 -12.95 12.58
C HIS A 54 -25.85 -12.99 11.92
N ALA A 55 -25.75 -12.66 10.63
CA ALA A 55 -24.44 -12.53 9.97
C ALA A 55 -23.65 -11.35 10.55
N SER A 56 -24.29 -10.20 10.75
CA SER A 56 -23.65 -9.03 11.37
C SER A 56 -23.23 -9.28 12.83
N GLU A 57 -24.06 -10.01 13.59
CA GLU A 57 -23.75 -10.38 14.98
C GLU A 57 -22.58 -11.38 15.05
N LEU A 58 -22.52 -12.34 14.13
CA LEU A 58 -21.41 -13.30 14.05
C LEU A 58 -20.10 -12.64 13.62
N ARG A 59 -20.12 -11.69 12.68
CA ARG A 59 -18.93 -10.88 12.33
C ARG A 59 -18.45 -10.05 13.51
N ARG A 60 -19.36 -9.34 14.18
CA ARG A 60 -19.04 -8.56 15.37
C ARG A 60 -18.49 -9.43 16.50
N LEU A 61 -19.05 -10.63 16.68
CA LEU A 61 -18.56 -11.60 17.65
C LEU A 61 -17.17 -12.13 17.25
N GLY A 62 -16.96 -12.46 15.98
CA GLY A 62 -15.67 -12.85 15.40
C GLY A 62 -14.59 -11.80 15.65
N ARG A 63 -14.87 -10.51 15.36
CA ARG A 63 -13.97 -9.38 15.67
C ARG A 63 -13.63 -9.27 17.16
N ARG A 64 -14.63 -9.44 18.04
CA ARG A 64 -14.42 -9.39 19.50
C ARG A 64 -13.60 -10.57 20.03
N ILE A 65 -13.84 -11.77 19.51
CA ILE A 65 -13.07 -12.97 19.86
C ILE A 65 -11.63 -12.82 19.38
N ARG A 66 -11.43 -12.31 18.16
CA ARG A 66 -10.11 -12.00 17.60
C ARG A 66 -9.32 -11.05 18.49
N ALA A 67 -9.94 -9.92 18.89
CA ALA A 67 -9.32 -8.97 19.80
C ALA A 67 -8.93 -9.62 21.14
N ALA A 68 -9.77 -10.49 21.69
CA ALA A 68 -9.46 -11.21 22.93
C ALA A 68 -8.30 -12.22 22.76
N GLU A 69 -8.26 -12.95 21.64
CA GLU A 69 -7.17 -13.87 21.28
C GLU A 69 -5.84 -13.13 21.08
N MET A 70 -5.88 -11.97 20.41
CA MET A 70 -4.72 -11.09 20.19
C MET A 70 -4.21 -10.50 21.49
N GLN A 71 -5.08 -9.99 22.36
CA GLN A 71 -4.69 -9.50 23.68
C GLN A 71 -4.05 -10.61 24.52
N TYR A 72 -4.60 -11.81 24.47
CA TYR A 72 -4.03 -12.96 25.17
C TYR A 72 -2.66 -13.34 24.59
N ALA A 73 -2.49 -13.29 23.26
CA ALA A 73 -1.20 -13.48 22.59
C ALA A 73 -0.15 -12.46 23.03
N ILE A 74 -0.50 -11.17 23.01
CA ILE A 74 0.39 -10.07 23.43
C ILE A 74 0.74 -10.18 24.92
N SER A 75 -0.22 -10.57 25.78
CA SER A 75 0.02 -10.70 27.23
C SER A 75 1.08 -11.75 27.59
N ARG A 76 1.39 -12.68 26.68
CA ARG A 76 2.37 -13.75 26.86
C ARG A 76 3.54 -13.64 25.89
N ARG A 77 3.91 -12.41 25.51
CA ARG A 77 4.98 -12.14 24.55
C ARG A 77 6.35 -12.73 24.87
N ASN A 78 6.58 -13.09 26.13
CA ASN A 78 7.82 -13.70 26.59
C ASN A 78 7.81 -15.25 26.51
N GLU A 79 6.67 -15.87 26.18
CA GLU A 79 6.47 -17.33 26.21
C GLU A 79 6.43 -17.97 24.81
N TYR A 80 6.20 -17.18 23.75
CA TYR A 80 6.13 -17.64 22.37
C TYR A 80 6.34 -16.49 21.36
N ASP A 81 6.65 -16.86 20.12
CA ASP A 81 6.74 -15.95 18.99
C ASP A 81 5.34 -15.37 18.66
N VAL A 82 5.07 -14.19 19.21
CA VAL A 82 3.82 -13.45 19.02
C VAL A 82 3.65 -13.05 17.56
N GLN A 83 4.73 -12.75 16.84
CA GLN A 83 4.67 -12.39 15.42
C GLN A 83 4.17 -13.58 14.60
N ALA A 84 4.77 -14.76 14.79
CA ALA A 84 4.32 -15.97 14.09
C ALA A 84 2.85 -16.32 14.39
N LYS A 85 2.40 -16.13 15.65
CA LYS A 85 1.00 -16.36 16.02
C LYS A 85 0.05 -15.35 15.37
N ILE A 86 0.42 -14.07 15.35
CA ILE A 86 -0.37 -13.01 14.71
C ILE A 86 -0.45 -13.25 13.20
N THR A 87 0.68 -13.53 12.55
CA THR A 87 0.73 -13.87 11.12
C THR A 87 -0.18 -15.05 10.81
N TRP A 88 -0.12 -16.13 11.58
CA TRP A 88 -1.01 -17.29 11.41
C TRP A 88 -2.50 -16.96 11.60
N MET A 89 -2.85 -16.10 12.56
CA MET A 89 -4.24 -15.66 12.75
C MET A 89 -4.74 -14.82 11.57
N VAL A 90 -3.91 -13.90 11.07
CA VAL A 90 -4.20 -13.08 9.88
C VAL A 90 -4.33 -13.98 8.64
N ASP A 91 -3.44 -14.94 8.47
CA ASP A 91 -3.48 -15.89 7.36
C ASP A 91 -4.73 -16.78 7.46
N SER A 92 -5.05 -17.33 8.62
CA SER A 92 -6.24 -18.16 8.81
C SER A 92 -7.53 -17.42 8.45
N LEU A 93 -7.60 -16.14 8.83
CA LEU A 93 -8.71 -15.23 8.54
C LEU A 93 -8.80 -14.92 7.04
N LEU A 94 -7.70 -14.50 6.42
CA LEU A 94 -7.61 -14.22 5.00
C LEU A 94 -7.91 -15.47 4.15
N ALA A 95 -7.70 -16.69 4.67
CA ALA A 95 -8.05 -17.94 3.99
C ALA A 95 -9.55 -18.26 4.05
N SER A 96 -10.31 -17.57 4.91
CA SER A 96 -11.73 -17.84 5.14
C SER A 96 -12.70 -16.94 4.37
N ALA A 97 -12.19 -15.91 3.70
CA ALA A 97 -12.98 -14.96 2.92
C ALA A 97 -13.40 -15.58 1.57
N SER A 98 -14.50 -16.35 1.55
CA SER A 98 -15.17 -16.74 0.31
C SER A 98 -16.18 -15.68 -0.13
N THR A 99 -16.14 -15.34 -1.41
CA THR A 99 -16.90 -14.34 -2.15
C THR A 99 -18.42 -14.41 -1.95
N LYS A 100 -19.00 -13.32 -1.43
CA LYS A 100 -20.31 -12.80 -1.87
C LYS A 100 -20.54 -11.37 -1.34
N PRO A 101 -20.91 -10.41 -2.21
CA PRO A 101 -21.15 -9.03 -1.81
C PRO A 101 -22.45 -8.95 -0.99
N VAL A 102 -22.37 -8.39 0.22
CA VAL A 102 -23.55 -8.16 1.07
C VAL A 102 -23.92 -6.69 0.99
N LYS A 103 -25.13 -6.41 0.50
CA LYS A 103 -25.76 -5.09 0.57
C LYS A 103 -25.92 -4.67 2.04
N ALA A 104 -25.37 -3.51 2.39
CA ALA A 104 -25.57 -2.89 3.68
C ALA A 104 -26.95 -2.23 3.76
N THR A 105 -27.77 -2.64 4.74
CA THR A 105 -28.83 -1.80 5.27
C THR A 105 -28.62 -1.66 6.78
N ALA A 106 -28.34 -0.44 7.20
CA ALA A 106 -28.24 -0.05 8.60
C ALA A 106 -29.63 -0.13 9.25
N GLN A 107 -29.76 -0.88 10.34
CA GLN A 107 -30.74 -0.60 11.38
C GLN A 107 -30.15 -0.89 12.76
N SER A 108 -30.01 0.19 13.53
CA SER A 108 -29.75 0.21 14.97
C SER A 108 -30.91 -0.42 15.75
N GLY A 109 -30.59 -1.24 16.75
CA GLY A 109 -31.58 -1.63 17.77
C GLY A 109 -31.11 -2.75 18.69
N GLY A 110 -30.73 -2.39 19.92
CA GLY A 110 -30.54 -3.35 21.02
C GLY A 110 -29.71 -2.82 22.20
N GLU A 111 -30.41 -2.37 23.25
CA GLU A 111 -30.03 -2.23 24.67
C GLU A 111 -28.69 -1.55 25.05
N SER A 112 -28.82 -0.32 25.58
CA SER A 112 -27.75 0.58 26.05
C SER A 112 -26.95 0.01 27.23
N LYS A 113 -25.92 -0.80 26.95
CA LYS A 113 -24.67 -0.73 27.73
C LYS A 113 -24.02 0.60 27.39
N VAL A 114 -23.75 1.45 28.40
CA VAL A 114 -23.06 2.73 28.23
C VAL A 114 -21.80 2.50 27.38
N ASN A 115 -21.73 3.13 26.21
CA ASN A 115 -20.57 3.01 25.34
C ASN A 115 -19.44 3.87 25.91
N LEU A 116 -18.60 3.26 26.74
CA LEU A 116 -17.48 3.92 27.41
C LEU A 116 -16.50 4.60 26.43
N LEU A 117 -16.40 4.10 25.20
CA LEU A 117 -15.56 4.72 24.16
C LEU A 117 -16.13 6.08 23.72
N ASN A 118 -17.44 6.15 23.48
CA ASN A 118 -18.10 7.41 23.09
C ASN A 118 -18.07 8.41 24.26
N GLU A 119 -18.30 7.96 25.49
CA GLU A 119 -18.21 8.84 26.66
C GLU A 119 -16.77 9.33 26.93
N LEU A 120 -15.75 8.54 26.55
CA LEU A 120 -14.34 8.95 26.60
C LEU A 120 -14.04 10.04 25.58
N GLN A 121 -14.51 9.92 24.34
CA GLN A 121 -14.37 10.97 23.31
C GLN A 121 -15.01 12.28 23.77
N ARG A 122 -16.26 12.22 24.23
CA ARG A 122 -16.98 13.37 24.79
C ARG A 122 -16.24 14.01 25.97
N MET A 123 -15.60 13.21 26.82
CA MET A 123 -14.80 13.72 27.94
C MET A 123 -13.53 14.47 27.49
N LEU A 124 -12.91 14.03 26.39
CA LEU A 124 -11.71 14.66 25.82
C LEU A 124 -12.07 15.94 25.06
N GLU A 125 -13.21 15.96 24.39
CA GLU A 125 -13.79 17.13 23.71
C GLU A 125 -14.33 18.21 24.68
N GLY A 126 -14.29 17.94 25.99
CA GLY A 126 -14.73 18.88 27.02
C GLY A 126 -16.23 18.87 27.28
N GLU A 127 -16.98 17.90 26.75
CA GLU A 127 -18.42 17.80 26.96
C GLU A 127 -18.81 17.34 28.38
N ASP A 128 -20.07 17.60 28.72
CA ASP A 128 -20.67 17.13 29.95
C ASP A 128 -21.08 15.66 29.87
N ILE A 129 -20.37 14.85 30.66
CA ILE A 129 -20.65 13.43 30.90
C ILE A 129 -21.04 13.19 32.36
N LYS A 130 -21.83 12.12 32.60
CA LYS A 130 -22.29 11.75 33.95
C LYS A 130 -21.11 11.59 34.92
N THR A 131 -21.23 12.14 36.13
CA THR A 131 -20.14 12.20 37.12
C THR A 131 -19.58 10.81 37.48
N SER A 132 -20.43 9.77 37.51
CA SER A 132 -20.00 8.38 37.75
C SER A 132 -19.15 7.81 36.62
N VAL A 133 -19.50 8.12 35.37
CA VAL A 133 -18.76 7.72 34.16
C VAL A 133 -17.44 8.50 34.08
N ARG A 134 -17.48 9.81 34.36
CA ARG A 134 -16.27 10.66 34.42
C ARG A 134 -15.23 10.10 35.38
N LYS A 135 -15.64 9.75 36.60
CA LYS A 135 -14.73 9.13 37.59
C LYS A 135 -14.12 7.81 37.09
N LYS A 136 -14.89 7.02 36.33
CA LYS A 136 -14.43 5.74 35.76
C LYS A 136 -13.41 5.94 34.64
N LEU A 137 -13.58 6.98 33.80
CA LEU A 137 -12.72 7.26 32.64
C LEU A 137 -11.53 8.17 32.95
N THR A 138 -11.54 8.88 34.07
CA THR A 138 -10.45 9.79 34.50
C THR A 138 -9.06 9.14 34.43
N PRO A 139 -8.86 7.86 34.82
CA PRO A 139 -7.54 7.23 34.71
C PRO A 139 -7.01 7.09 33.28
N LEU A 140 -7.87 7.13 32.25
CA LEU A 140 -7.47 7.02 30.85
C LEU A 140 -6.99 8.36 30.26
N ARG A 141 -7.25 9.48 30.95
CA ARG A 141 -7.03 10.83 30.40
C ARG A 141 -5.59 11.05 29.93
N ALA A 142 -4.60 10.78 30.77
CA ALA A 142 -3.18 11.03 30.45
C ALA A 142 -2.73 10.25 29.20
N SER A 143 -3.08 8.97 29.15
CA SER A 143 -2.78 8.10 28.01
C SER A 143 -3.45 8.59 26.72
N CYS A 144 -4.72 9.00 26.79
CA CYS A 144 -5.44 9.50 25.62
C CYS A 144 -4.95 10.88 25.17
N GLU A 145 -4.62 11.79 26.09
CA GLU A 145 -4.04 13.10 25.79
C GLU A 145 -2.68 12.95 25.09
N THR A 146 -1.84 11.99 25.52
CA THR A 146 -0.58 11.67 24.82
C THR A 146 -0.85 11.18 23.40
N MET A 147 -1.84 10.30 23.21
CA MET A 147 -2.18 9.80 21.88
C MET A 147 -2.78 10.90 20.97
N MET A 148 -3.46 11.90 21.53
CA MET A 148 -3.95 13.04 20.76
C MET A 148 -2.83 13.90 20.17
N LEU A 149 -1.63 13.93 20.78
CA LEU A 149 -0.46 14.58 20.18
C LEU A 149 -0.06 13.91 18.86
N LEU A 150 -0.17 12.58 18.78
CA LEU A 150 0.06 11.84 17.55
C LEU A 150 -1.04 12.13 16.51
N GLU A 151 -2.30 12.25 16.95
CA GLU A 151 -3.41 12.64 16.05
C GLU A 151 -3.20 14.04 15.45
N GLU A 152 -2.73 14.99 16.27
CA GLU A 152 -2.38 16.35 15.81
C GLU A 152 -1.19 16.33 14.85
N HIS A 153 -0.13 15.57 15.16
CA HIS A 153 1.02 15.43 14.27
C HIS A 153 0.64 14.84 12.91
N VAL A 154 -0.18 13.78 12.90
CA VAL A 154 -0.68 13.16 11.65
C VAL A 154 -1.48 14.18 10.83
N ALA A 155 -2.35 14.97 11.47
CA ALA A 155 -3.12 16.01 10.79
C ALA A 155 -2.26 17.15 10.21
N GLN A 156 -1.03 17.34 10.72
CA GLN A 156 -0.08 18.35 10.25
C GLN A 156 0.93 17.82 9.22
N LEU A 157 0.94 16.52 8.92
CA LEU A 157 1.92 15.92 7.99
C LEU A 157 1.93 16.59 6.63
N LYS A 158 0.76 17.00 6.10
CA LYS A 158 0.66 17.72 4.83
C LYS A 158 1.47 19.04 4.83
N LEU A 159 1.35 19.81 5.90
CA LEU A 159 2.09 21.07 6.04
C LEU A 159 3.59 20.79 6.20
N LYS A 160 3.95 19.82 7.04
CA LYS A 160 5.35 19.42 7.27
C LYS A 160 6.03 18.94 5.98
N LEU A 161 5.36 18.14 5.16
CA LEU A 161 5.90 17.64 3.89
C LEU A 161 6.18 18.74 2.86
N SER A 162 5.63 19.94 3.04
CA SER A 162 5.94 21.09 2.18
C SER A 162 7.16 21.89 2.64
N GLU A 163 7.60 21.72 3.89
CA GLU A 163 8.63 22.54 4.54
C GLU A 163 9.87 21.75 4.95
N GLU A 164 9.72 20.45 5.24
CA GLU A 164 10.75 19.58 5.81
C GLU A 164 11.06 18.39 4.89
N SER A 165 12.19 17.73 5.13
CA SER A 165 12.57 16.54 4.38
C SER A 165 11.66 15.35 4.74
N LEU A 166 11.33 14.51 3.75
CA LEU A 166 10.53 13.30 3.95
C LEU A 166 11.14 12.37 5.03
N ASP A 167 12.47 12.31 5.11
CA ASP A 167 13.18 11.46 6.05
C ASP A 167 13.09 11.94 7.48
N ASP A 168 13.22 13.25 7.70
CA ASP A 168 13.07 13.84 9.04
C ASP A 168 11.65 13.58 9.57
N ILE A 169 10.64 13.78 8.72
CA ILE A 169 9.23 13.54 9.08
C ILE A 169 8.98 12.06 9.39
N ILE A 170 9.55 11.13 8.62
CA ILE A 170 9.45 9.69 8.88
C ILE A 170 10.06 9.35 10.23
N ILE A 171 11.27 9.83 10.53
CA ILE A 171 11.97 9.57 11.80
C ILE A 171 11.20 10.17 12.97
N GLU A 172 10.73 11.42 12.83
CA GLU A 172 9.93 12.10 13.84
C GLU A 172 8.64 11.34 14.14
N THR A 173 7.91 10.93 13.09
CA THR A 173 6.66 10.18 13.23
C THR A 173 6.89 8.84 13.90
N GLN A 174 7.95 8.11 13.54
CA GLN A 174 8.33 6.84 14.19
C GLN A 174 8.67 7.03 15.67
N ALA A 175 9.44 8.08 15.99
CA ALA A 175 9.79 8.40 17.37
C ALA A 175 8.55 8.78 18.20
N LEU A 176 7.62 9.53 17.61
CA LEU A 176 6.38 9.92 18.27
C LEU A 176 5.46 8.72 18.53
N ILE A 177 5.30 7.81 17.56
CA ILE A 177 4.56 6.55 17.77
C ILE A 177 5.19 5.75 18.91
N ALA A 178 6.52 5.58 18.91
CA ALA A 178 7.21 4.83 19.96
C ALA A 178 6.98 5.44 21.34
N ASN A 179 7.15 6.77 21.48
CA ASN A 179 6.91 7.49 22.73
C ASN A 179 5.44 7.37 23.20
N CYS A 180 4.48 7.49 22.28
CA CYS A 180 3.05 7.31 22.60
C CYS A 180 2.75 5.89 23.08
N LEU A 181 3.31 4.86 22.44
CA LEU A 181 3.14 3.46 22.84
C LEU A 181 3.78 3.15 24.20
N GLU A 182 4.95 3.70 24.47
CA GLU A 182 5.64 3.56 25.76
C GLU A 182 4.85 4.21 26.89
N ASN A 183 4.41 5.46 26.72
CA ASN A 183 3.61 6.18 27.71
C ASN A 183 2.25 5.53 27.94
N ALA A 184 1.56 5.12 26.86
CA ALA A 184 0.33 4.35 26.98
C ALA A 184 0.56 3.04 27.74
N GLY A 185 1.67 2.35 27.50
CA GLY A 185 2.05 1.15 28.24
C GLY A 185 2.20 1.40 29.76
N ILE A 186 2.87 2.50 30.13
CA ILE A 186 3.06 2.91 31.54
C ILE A 186 1.72 3.25 32.20
N ASP A 187 0.88 4.04 31.52
CA ASP A 187 -0.38 4.54 32.06
C ASP A 187 -1.45 3.43 32.15
N LEU A 188 -1.45 2.48 31.23
CA LEU A 188 -2.43 1.39 31.18
C LEU A 188 -2.06 0.19 32.04
N ALA A 189 -0.77 -0.06 32.31
CA ALA A 189 -0.31 -1.18 33.14
C ALA A 189 -1.01 -1.35 34.50
N PRO A 190 -1.31 -0.29 35.29
CA PRO A 190 -1.98 -0.43 36.57
C PRO A 190 -3.51 -0.59 36.47
N LEU A 191 -4.10 -0.47 35.28
CA LEU A 191 -5.54 -0.43 35.10
C LEU A 191 -6.16 -1.82 34.95
N ASN A 192 -7.47 -1.89 35.16
CA ASN A 192 -8.22 -3.11 34.92
C ASN A 192 -8.43 -3.34 33.41
N ARG A 193 -8.69 -4.60 33.04
CA ARG A 193 -8.84 -4.99 31.63
C ARG A 193 -9.97 -4.26 30.89
N GLU A 194 -11.06 -3.93 31.57
CA GLU A 194 -12.18 -3.20 30.96
C GLU A 194 -11.74 -1.80 30.50
N LEU A 195 -10.94 -1.08 31.30
CA LEU A 195 -10.43 0.24 30.95
C LEU A 195 -9.33 0.17 29.89
N VAL A 196 -8.45 -0.84 29.98
CA VAL A 196 -7.41 -1.09 28.97
C VAL A 196 -8.05 -1.36 27.60
N ASP A 197 -9.13 -2.13 27.54
CA ASP A 197 -9.86 -2.40 26.29
C ASP A 197 -10.43 -1.13 25.66
N VAL A 198 -10.98 -0.21 26.49
CA VAL A 198 -11.50 1.08 26.01
C VAL A 198 -10.36 1.95 25.47
N ALA A 199 -9.24 2.00 26.19
CA ALA A 199 -8.06 2.76 25.78
C ALA A 199 -7.46 2.21 24.48
N HIS A 200 -7.28 0.89 24.34
CA HIS A 200 -6.76 0.27 23.13
C HIS A 200 -7.63 0.58 21.91
N ARG A 201 -8.96 0.57 22.04
CA ARG A 201 -9.84 0.94 20.91
C ARG A 201 -9.70 2.41 20.53
N PHE A 202 -9.54 3.30 21.51
CA PHE A 202 -9.27 4.71 21.25
C PHE A 202 -7.91 4.90 20.57
N HIS A 203 -6.85 4.28 21.10
CA HIS A 203 -5.50 4.36 20.55
C HIS A 203 -5.41 3.79 19.14
N SER A 204 -6.01 2.62 18.89
CA SER A 204 -5.98 1.96 17.58
C SER A 204 -6.50 2.85 16.47
N ARG A 205 -7.52 3.70 16.71
CA ARG A 205 -8.01 4.62 15.68
C ARG A 205 -6.93 5.59 15.21
N ILE A 206 -6.15 6.12 16.15
CA ILE A 206 -5.09 7.10 15.88
C ILE A 206 -3.86 6.40 15.30
N LEU A 207 -3.46 5.29 15.92
CA LEU A 207 -2.30 4.52 15.50
C LEU A 207 -2.47 3.98 14.06
N VAL A 208 -3.68 3.54 13.67
CA VAL A 208 -3.91 3.06 12.30
C VAL A 208 -3.61 4.17 11.28
N ARG A 209 -4.09 5.40 11.52
CA ARG A 209 -3.81 6.54 10.63
C ARG A 209 -2.32 6.86 10.60
N ALA A 210 -1.64 6.86 11.75
CA ALA A 210 -0.20 7.11 11.84
C ALA A 210 0.64 6.05 11.12
N GLU A 211 0.32 4.77 11.31
CA GLU A 211 0.97 3.64 10.64
C GLU A 211 0.70 3.66 9.13
N MET A 212 -0.51 4.01 8.69
CA MET A 212 -0.82 4.20 7.28
C MET A 212 -0.02 5.36 6.67
N ALA A 213 0.07 6.50 7.37
CA ALA A 213 0.87 7.64 6.92
C ALA A 213 2.35 7.26 6.79
N LEU A 214 2.92 6.54 7.76
CA LEU A 214 4.27 6.00 7.67
C LEU A 214 4.43 5.03 6.49
N ALA A 215 3.47 4.14 6.27
CA ALA A 215 3.53 3.24 5.14
C ALA A 215 3.53 3.97 3.79
N ILE A 216 2.73 5.02 3.67
CA ILE A 216 2.66 5.89 2.50
C ILE A 216 4.00 6.61 2.31
N MET A 217 4.50 7.31 3.32
CA MET A 217 5.79 8.02 3.25
C MET A 217 6.97 7.09 2.93
N LYS A 218 6.99 5.88 3.53
CA LYS A 218 8.00 4.85 3.20
C LYS A 218 7.88 4.38 1.75
N ARG A 219 6.65 4.21 1.24
CA ARG A 219 6.41 3.90 -0.18
C ARG A 219 6.89 5.02 -1.10
N MET A 220 6.67 6.28 -0.75
CA MET A 220 7.18 7.44 -1.51
C MET A 220 8.71 7.46 -1.59
N LYS A 221 9.41 6.93 -0.56
CA LYS A 221 10.88 6.70 -0.59
C LYS A 221 11.28 5.42 -1.37
N GLY A 222 10.33 4.66 -1.90
CA GLY A 222 10.54 3.35 -2.48
C GLY A 222 10.92 2.26 -1.46
N ASP A 223 10.73 2.49 -0.16
CA ASP A 223 10.91 1.48 0.89
C ASP A 223 9.69 0.56 0.99
N ALA A 224 9.56 -0.37 0.03
CA ALA A 224 8.48 -1.36 -0.01
C ALA A 224 8.43 -2.25 1.24
N VAL A 225 9.58 -2.58 1.83
CA VAL A 225 9.66 -3.43 3.04
C VAL A 225 9.13 -2.67 4.24
N GLY A 226 9.58 -1.43 4.45
CA GLY A 226 9.07 -0.54 5.49
C GLY A 226 7.58 -0.28 5.32
N SER A 227 7.12 -0.01 4.09
CA SER A 227 5.71 0.16 3.77
C SER A 227 4.87 -1.07 4.13
N HIS A 228 5.32 -2.27 3.74
CA HIS A 228 4.65 -3.52 4.09
C HIS A 228 4.55 -3.73 5.62
N LEU A 229 5.63 -3.44 6.37
CA LEU A 229 5.65 -3.58 7.83
C LEU A 229 4.60 -2.68 8.49
N HIS A 230 4.57 -1.40 8.10
CA HIS A 230 3.63 -0.42 8.65
C HIS A 230 2.18 -0.74 8.23
N LEU A 231 1.92 -1.14 6.98
CA LEU A 231 0.57 -1.59 6.57
C LEU A 231 0.10 -2.84 7.31
N SER A 232 1.00 -3.79 7.57
CA SER A 232 0.66 -4.98 8.35
C SER A 232 0.28 -4.62 9.79
N THR A 233 1.01 -3.67 10.37
CA THR A 233 0.75 -3.14 11.72
C THR A 233 -0.56 -2.35 11.76
N ALA A 234 -0.81 -1.50 10.75
CA ALA A 234 -2.06 -0.78 10.58
C ALA A 234 -3.26 -1.75 10.45
N LEU A 235 -3.15 -2.80 9.62
CA LEU A 235 -4.22 -3.79 9.46
C LEU A 235 -4.54 -4.48 10.80
N PHE A 236 -3.50 -4.82 11.55
CA PHE A 236 -3.64 -5.43 12.87
C PHE A 236 -4.36 -4.50 13.86
N GLN A 237 -4.01 -3.22 13.88
CA GLN A 237 -4.67 -2.25 14.75
C GLN A 237 -6.10 -1.95 14.29
N ALA A 238 -6.36 -1.96 12.98
CA ALA A 238 -7.68 -1.72 12.39
C ALA A 238 -8.73 -2.73 12.87
N THR A 239 -8.34 -3.95 13.26
CA THR A 239 -9.28 -4.94 13.82
C THR A 239 -9.93 -4.51 15.14
N HIS A 240 -9.36 -3.50 15.81
CA HIS A 240 -9.90 -2.92 17.04
C HIS A 240 -10.80 -1.71 16.78
N VAL A 241 -10.82 -1.22 15.54
CA VAL A 241 -11.62 -0.10 15.05
C VAL A 241 -12.81 -0.67 14.26
N ASP A 242 -13.97 -0.02 14.31
CA ASP A 242 -15.16 -0.43 13.54
C ASP A 242 -15.28 0.47 12.30
N GLU A 243 -14.25 0.44 11.45
CA GLU A 243 -14.12 1.32 10.28
C GLU A 243 -13.69 0.53 9.02
N ASP A 244 -14.69 -0.02 8.34
CA ASP A 244 -14.53 -0.90 7.17
C ASP A 244 -13.81 -0.22 6.00
N LEU A 245 -13.83 1.12 5.88
CA LEU A 245 -13.14 1.85 4.80
C LEU A 245 -11.62 1.77 4.95
N ILE A 246 -11.12 2.06 6.15
CA ILE A 246 -9.69 2.03 6.46
C ILE A 246 -9.15 0.61 6.29
N GLU A 247 -9.86 -0.40 6.81
CA GLU A 247 -9.49 -1.80 6.64
C GLU A 247 -9.43 -2.19 5.15
N ALA A 248 -10.42 -1.79 4.35
CA ALA A 248 -10.42 -2.05 2.91
C ALA A 248 -9.23 -1.40 2.19
N ARG A 249 -8.92 -0.13 2.51
CA ARG A 249 -7.76 0.58 1.93
C ARG A 249 -6.43 -0.09 2.29
N ILE A 250 -6.26 -0.55 3.53
CA ILE A 250 -5.03 -1.25 3.95
C ILE A 250 -4.89 -2.59 3.22
N LEU A 251 -5.97 -3.37 3.14
CA LEU A 251 -5.99 -4.65 2.42
C LEU A 251 -5.67 -4.46 0.93
N ALA A 252 -6.21 -3.41 0.32
CA ALA A 252 -5.96 -3.08 -1.09
C ALA A 252 -4.48 -2.82 -1.37
N ARG A 253 -3.81 -2.02 -0.53
CA ARG A 253 -2.36 -1.73 -0.68
C ARG A 253 -1.49 -2.96 -0.43
N LEU A 254 -1.84 -3.77 0.58
CA LEU A 254 -1.15 -5.03 0.83
C LEU A 254 -1.30 -5.99 -0.34
N ALA A 255 -2.43 -5.98 -1.07
CA ALA A 255 -2.63 -6.81 -2.26
C ALA A 255 -1.65 -6.44 -3.38
N VAL A 256 -1.49 -5.15 -3.67
CA VAL A 256 -0.52 -4.62 -4.64
C VAL A 256 0.91 -5.03 -4.25
N LEU A 257 1.29 -4.83 -2.99
CA LEU A 257 2.61 -5.24 -2.48
C LEU A 257 2.82 -6.77 -2.57
N ALA A 258 1.81 -7.56 -2.25
CA ALA A 258 1.88 -9.02 -2.37
C ALA A 258 2.08 -9.46 -3.83
N LEU A 259 1.36 -8.84 -4.78
CA LEU A 259 1.50 -9.11 -6.20
C LEU A 259 2.90 -8.72 -6.69
N SER A 260 3.40 -7.53 -6.32
CA SER A 260 4.75 -7.08 -6.71
C SER A 260 5.86 -8.01 -6.22
N THR A 261 5.65 -8.71 -5.10
CA THR A 261 6.60 -9.65 -4.49
C THR A 261 6.31 -11.12 -4.83
N ASN A 262 5.55 -11.37 -5.91
CA ASN A 262 5.21 -12.71 -6.44
C ASN A 262 4.46 -13.61 -5.45
N LYS A 263 3.72 -13.03 -4.50
CA LYS A 263 2.87 -13.76 -3.54
C LYS A 263 1.43 -13.79 -4.05
N PHE A 264 1.20 -14.44 -5.18
CA PHE A 264 -0.04 -14.37 -5.96
C PHE A 264 -1.27 -14.79 -5.15
N GLU A 265 -1.25 -15.91 -4.44
CA GLU A 265 -2.38 -16.38 -3.63
C GLU A 265 -2.70 -15.43 -2.48
N LYS A 266 -1.67 -14.78 -1.92
CA LYS A 266 -1.85 -13.75 -0.89
C LYS A 266 -2.49 -12.51 -1.50
N ALA A 267 -2.06 -12.08 -2.68
CA ALA A 267 -2.64 -10.94 -3.39
C ALA A 267 -4.13 -11.18 -3.71
N ILE A 268 -4.50 -12.38 -4.21
CA ILE A 268 -5.90 -12.78 -4.47
C ILE A 268 -6.74 -12.67 -3.20
N ARG A 269 -6.24 -13.17 -2.07
CA ARG A 269 -6.97 -13.15 -0.78
C ARG A 269 -7.16 -11.74 -0.24
N LEU A 270 -6.12 -10.91 -0.36
CA LEU A 270 -6.16 -9.51 0.10
C LEU A 270 -7.11 -8.67 -0.75
N SER A 271 -7.05 -8.78 -2.08
CA SER A 271 -7.94 -8.06 -2.98
C SER A 271 -9.40 -8.48 -2.80
N ALA A 272 -9.67 -9.79 -2.72
CA ALA A 272 -11.01 -10.31 -2.46
C ALA A 272 -11.57 -9.85 -1.10
N SER A 273 -10.73 -9.80 -0.05
CA SER A 273 -11.14 -9.32 1.28
C SER A 273 -11.44 -7.81 1.26
N SER A 274 -10.60 -7.03 0.58
CA SER A 274 -10.81 -5.59 0.41
C SER A 274 -12.12 -5.28 -0.33
N LEU A 275 -12.35 -5.93 -1.47
CA LEU A 275 -13.59 -5.81 -2.25
C LEU A 275 -14.81 -6.27 -1.47
N GLY A 276 -14.67 -7.32 -0.65
CA GLY A 276 -15.74 -7.88 0.17
C GLY A 276 -16.31 -6.93 1.24
N LEU A 277 -15.54 -5.94 1.68
CA LEU A 277 -15.99 -4.89 2.60
C LEU A 277 -16.93 -3.88 1.90
N GLY A 278 -16.82 -3.74 0.57
CA GLY A 278 -17.74 -2.93 -0.24
C GLY A 278 -17.64 -1.42 -0.08
N THR A 279 -16.69 -0.93 0.74
CA THR A 279 -16.50 0.48 1.12
C THR A 279 -15.62 1.27 0.16
N LEU A 280 -14.82 0.60 -0.68
CA LEU A 280 -13.95 1.25 -1.66
C LEU A 280 -14.73 2.12 -2.66
N ASN A 281 -14.12 3.22 -3.09
CA ASN A 281 -14.62 4.05 -4.19
C ASN A 281 -14.48 3.30 -5.55
N PRO A 282 -15.12 3.77 -6.63
CA PRO A 282 -15.05 3.10 -7.94
C PRO A 282 -13.62 2.91 -8.48
N SER A 283 -12.77 3.94 -8.41
CA SER A 283 -11.36 3.84 -8.85
C SER A 283 -10.61 2.71 -8.12
N MET A 284 -10.63 2.69 -6.78
CA MET A 284 -9.97 1.66 -5.99
C MET A 284 -10.58 0.27 -6.21
N LYS A 285 -11.90 0.17 -6.42
CA LYS A 285 -12.55 -1.09 -6.77
C LYS A 285 -12.03 -1.64 -8.10
N LEU A 286 -11.91 -0.78 -9.12
CA LEU A 286 -11.34 -1.17 -10.41
C LEU A 286 -9.89 -1.66 -10.22
N LYS A 287 -9.03 -0.86 -9.57
CA LYS A 287 -7.64 -1.26 -9.27
C LYS A 287 -7.56 -2.63 -8.60
N GLN A 288 -8.43 -2.90 -7.62
CA GLN A 288 -8.45 -4.19 -6.91
C GLN A 288 -8.96 -5.36 -7.76
N HIS A 289 -9.92 -5.13 -8.66
CA HIS A 289 -10.32 -6.15 -9.63
C HIS A 289 -9.19 -6.46 -10.60
N ILE A 290 -8.46 -5.45 -11.08
CA ILE A 290 -7.28 -5.62 -11.94
C ILE A 290 -6.18 -6.40 -11.22
N VAL A 291 -5.81 -6.00 -10.00
CA VAL A 291 -4.86 -6.74 -9.14
C VAL A 291 -5.31 -8.19 -8.95
N GLN A 292 -6.61 -8.43 -8.76
CA GLN A 292 -7.16 -9.78 -8.63
C GLN A 292 -7.02 -10.58 -9.92
N VAL A 293 -7.33 -10.00 -11.08
CA VAL A 293 -7.17 -10.62 -12.41
C VAL A 293 -5.71 -11.03 -12.63
N MET A 294 -4.78 -10.08 -12.46
CA MET A 294 -3.33 -10.31 -12.63
C MET A 294 -2.86 -11.42 -11.69
N ALA A 295 -3.22 -11.36 -10.41
CA ALA A 295 -2.81 -12.36 -9.43
C ALA A 295 -3.42 -13.75 -9.70
N GLN A 296 -4.68 -13.82 -10.14
CA GLN A 296 -5.33 -15.08 -10.52
C GLN A 296 -4.65 -15.71 -11.73
N TYR A 297 -4.36 -14.91 -12.75
CA TYR A 297 -3.63 -15.36 -13.93
C TYR A 297 -2.25 -15.91 -13.57
N MET A 298 -1.48 -15.16 -12.78
CA MET A 298 -0.15 -15.57 -12.30
C MET A 298 -0.17 -16.83 -11.42
N ALA A 299 -1.28 -17.08 -10.71
CA ALA A 299 -1.49 -18.31 -9.94
C ALA A 299 -2.05 -19.48 -10.77
N GLY A 300 -2.32 -19.29 -12.07
CA GLY A 300 -2.99 -20.30 -12.91
C GLY A 300 -4.45 -20.58 -12.51
N ALA A 301 -5.11 -19.63 -11.85
CA ALA A 301 -6.50 -19.70 -11.41
C ALA A 301 -7.42 -18.97 -12.40
N SER A 302 -8.73 -19.30 -12.38
CA SER A 302 -9.72 -18.62 -13.23
C SER A 302 -9.91 -17.15 -12.83
N GLN A 303 -9.79 -16.26 -13.81
CA GLN A 303 -9.95 -14.81 -13.70
C GLN A 303 -11.30 -14.28 -14.22
N GLU A 304 -12.20 -15.14 -14.73
CA GLU A 304 -13.45 -14.72 -15.40
C GLU A 304 -14.32 -13.78 -14.55
N GLU A 305 -14.54 -14.08 -13.27
CA GLU A 305 -15.41 -13.27 -12.42
C GLU A 305 -14.83 -11.87 -12.19
N ALA A 306 -13.53 -11.79 -11.88
CA ALA A 306 -12.85 -10.51 -11.65
C ALA A 306 -12.75 -9.70 -12.96
N MET A 307 -12.51 -10.38 -14.08
CA MET A 307 -12.47 -9.78 -15.42
C MET A 307 -13.81 -9.15 -15.81
N ASN A 308 -14.92 -9.88 -15.65
CA ASN A 308 -16.25 -9.35 -15.94
C ASN A 308 -16.59 -8.10 -15.11
N HIS A 309 -16.15 -8.06 -13.86
CA HIS A 309 -16.31 -6.89 -13.02
C HIS A 309 -15.46 -5.71 -13.49
N ALA A 310 -14.19 -5.93 -13.81
CA ALA A 310 -13.31 -4.90 -14.37
C ALA A 310 -13.88 -4.32 -15.67
N GLN A 311 -14.23 -5.17 -16.64
CA GLN A 311 -14.86 -4.79 -17.90
C GLN A 311 -16.10 -3.92 -17.66
N SER A 312 -17.02 -4.35 -16.80
CA SER A 312 -18.24 -3.58 -16.51
C SER A 312 -17.96 -2.20 -15.93
N MET A 313 -16.86 -2.02 -15.19
CA MET A 313 -16.47 -0.74 -14.62
C MET A 313 -15.81 0.17 -15.66
N VAL A 314 -14.93 -0.40 -16.49
CA VAL A 314 -14.29 0.34 -17.60
C VAL A 314 -15.33 0.85 -18.59
N HIS A 315 -16.29 0.01 -18.99
CA HIS A 315 -17.37 0.41 -19.90
C HIS A 315 -18.30 1.48 -19.31
N ALA A 316 -18.37 1.60 -17.99
CA ALA A 316 -19.22 2.60 -17.33
C ALA A 316 -18.57 3.98 -17.31
N ASP A 317 -17.25 4.05 -17.18
CA ASP A 317 -16.49 5.30 -17.08
C ASP A 317 -15.04 5.10 -17.54
N LEU A 318 -14.81 5.38 -18.83
CA LEU A 318 -13.52 5.21 -19.49
C LEU A 318 -12.44 6.17 -18.94
N ALA A 319 -12.81 7.42 -18.66
CA ALA A 319 -11.88 8.42 -18.13
C ALA A 319 -11.39 8.03 -16.73
N MET A 320 -12.30 7.59 -15.85
CA MET A 320 -11.93 7.07 -14.54
C MET A 320 -11.08 5.81 -14.64
N ALA A 321 -11.38 4.92 -15.59
CA ALA A 321 -10.60 3.71 -15.81
C ALA A 321 -9.17 4.00 -16.26
N SER A 322 -8.99 4.90 -17.23
CA SER A 322 -7.68 5.35 -17.71
C SER A 322 -6.83 5.91 -16.56
N GLN A 323 -7.41 6.78 -15.74
CA GLN A 323 -6.73 7.33 -14.58
C GLN A 323 -6.37 6.24 -13.55
N ALA A 324 -7.32 5.37 -13.19
CA ALA A 324 -7.11 4.33 -12.18
C ALA A 324 -6.05 3.30 -12.59
N LEU A 325 -6.00 2.94 -13.88
CA LEU A 325 -4.99 2.05 -14.45
C LEU A 325 -3.61 2.72 -14.50
N THR A 326 -3.54 4.00 -14.87
CA THR A 326 -2.30 4.79 -14.82
C THR A 326 -1.74 4.83 -13.40
N GLU A 327 -2.55 5.16 -12.40
CA GLU A 327 -2.14 5.18 -10.99
C GLU A 327 -1.67 3.79 -10.49
N LEU A 328 -2.30 2.71 -10.97
CA LEU A 328 -1.88 1.35 -10.66
C LEU A 328 -0.55 0.98 -11.35
N GLY A 329 -0.33 1.43 -12.59
CA GLY A 329 0.93 1.29 -13.30
C GLY A 329 2.07 2.02 -12.60
N GLU A 330 1.87 3.29 -12.21
CA GLU A 330 2.80 4.06 -11.38
C GLU A 330 3.13 3.32 -10.08
N SER A 331 2.11 2.69 -9.47
CA SER A 331 2.27 1.90 -8.26
C SER A 331 3.23 0.72 -8.44
N PHE A 332 3.12 -0.01 -9.55
CA PHE A 332 4.02 -1.13 -9.84
C PHE A 332 5.41 -0.67 -10.26
N LEU A 333 5.50 0.44 -10.99
CA LEU A 333 6.77 1.03 -11.37
C LEU A 333 7.57 1.49 -10.15
N ALA A 334 6.91 2.13 -9.18
CA ALA A 334 7.48 2.49 -7.86
C ALA A 334 7.87 1.28 -7.00
N LEU A 335 7.33 0.10 -7.31
CA LEU A 335 7.67 -1.17 -6.66
C LEU A 335 8.68 -1.99 -7.46
N ASN A 336 9.34 -1.38 -8.45
CA ASN A 336 10.32 -2.01 -9.34
C ASN A 336 9.72 -3.21 -10.10
N ARG A 337 8.48 -3.06 -10.59
CA ARG A 337 7.76 -4.00 -11.46
C ARG A 337 7.37 -3.32 -12.78
N PRO A 338 8.36 -2.93 -13.61
CA PRO A 338 8.09 -2.31 -14.91
C PRO A 338 7.34 -3.25 -15.87
N ASP A 339 7.51 -4.55 -15.71
CA ASP A 339 6.80 -5.64 -16.38
C ASP A 339 5.29 -5.62 -16.14
N PHE A 340 4.84 -5.26 -14.94
CA PHE A 340 3.43 -5.03 -14.65
C PHE A 340 2.98 -3.63 -15.06
N ALA A 341 3.84 -2.63 -14.89
CA ALA A 341 3.50 -1.24 -15.14
C ALA A 341 3.19 -1.00 -16.62
N ILE A 342 4.00 -1.53 -17.53
CA ILE A 342 3.83 -1.35 -18.98
C ILE A 342 2.47 -1.85 -19.46
N GLU A 343 2.07 -3.06 -19.08
CA GLU A 343 0.81 -3.66 -19.50
C GLU A 343 -0.41 -2.88 -18.94
N LEU A 344 -0.25 -2.25 -17.78
CA LEU A 344 -1.29 -1.39 -17.20
C LEU A 344 -1.35 -0.02 -17.87
N PHE A 345 -0.22 0.53 -18.31
CA PHE A 345 -0.20 1.79 -19.07
C PHE A 345 -0.78 1.59 -20.46
N ASP A 346 -0.48 0.46 -21.11
CA ASP A 346 -1.09 0.07 -22.38
C ASP A 346 -2.63 -0.03 -22.21
N GLU A 347 -3.12 -0.73 -21.18
CA GLU A 347 -4.57 -0.82 -20.90
C GLU A 347 -5.20 0.54 -20.55
N ALA A 348 -4.49 1.38 -19.78
CA ALA A 348 -4.93 2.73 -19.44
C ALA A 348 -5.13 3.60 -20.67
N LEU A 349 -4.27 3.41 -21.65
CA LEU A 349 -4.31 4.11 -22.92
C LEU A 349 -5.50 3.67 -23.76
N GLU A 350 -5.86 2.38 -23.75
CA GLU A 350 -7.04 1.89 -24.48
C GLU A 350 -8.32 2.56 -23.99
N CYS A 351 -8.33 2.91 -22.71
CA CYS A 351 -9.43 3.62 -22.06
C CYS A 351 -9.48 5.12 -22.42
N VAL A 352 -8.49 5.70 -23.10
CA VAL A 352 -8.52 7.12 -23.52
C VAL A 352 -9.47 7.28 -24.71
N SER A 353 -10.41 8.22 -24.63
CA SER A 353 -11.35 8.50 -25.72
C SER A 353 -10.62 8.85 -27.02
N SER A 354 -11.10 8.35 -28.16
CA SER A 354 -10.54 8.69 -29.48
C SER A 354 -10.66 10.18 -29.86
N GLU A 355 -11.50 10.94 -29.15
CA GLU A 355 -11.61 12.40 -29.29
C GLU A 355 -10.64 13.17 -28.39
N GLU A 356 -10.12 12.52 -27.34
CA GLU A 356 -9.15 13.10 -26.42
C GLU A 356 -7.73 12.77 -26.86
N LYS A 357 -6.85 13.78 -26.79
CA LYS A 357 -5.43 13.52 -27.01
C LYS A 357 -4.90 12.71 -25.83
N MET A 358 -4.23 11.60 -26.12
CA MET A 358 -3.39 10.89 -25.17
C MET A 358 -2.53 11.89 -24.39
N SER A 359 -2.49 11.75 -23.07
CA SER A 359 -1.63 12.58 -22.23
C SER A 359 -0.17 12.31 -22.57
N GLU A 360 0.62 13.36 -22.80
CA GLU A 360 2.08 13.22 -22.98
C GLU A 360 2.71 12.51 -21.77
N GLU A 361 2.17 12.70 -20.56
CA GLU A 361 2.64 12.03 -19.34
C GLU A 361 2.51 10.50 -19.42
N LEU A 362 1.42 9.97 -20.00
CA LEU A 362 1.25 8.52 -20.15
C LEU A 362 2.27 7.94 -21.13
N GLY A 363 2.58 8.65 -22.22
CA GLY A 363 3.61 8.26 -23.18
C GLY A 363 5.01 8.25 -22.56
N GLU A 364 5.29 9.21 -21.68
CA GLU A 364 6.54 9.26 -20.91
C GLU A 364 6.65 8.08 -19.93
N LEU A 365 5.57 7.73 -19.23
CA LEU A 365 5.52 6.58 -18.31
C LEU A 365 5.70 5.24 -19.04
N ILE A 366 5.09 5.05 -20.22
CA ILE A 366 5.27 3.87 -21.08
C ILE A 366 6.73 3.72 -21.49
N LEU A 367 7.34 4.79 -22.00
CA LEU A 367 8.74 4.79 -22.42
C LEU A 367 9.67 4.47 -21.23
N LEU A 368 9.35 4.99 -20.05
CA LEU A 368 10.11 4.71 -18.84
C LEU A 368 10.01 3.24 -18.43
N ALA A 369 8.81 2.66 -18.46
CA ALA A 369 8.61 1.25 -18.16
C ALA A 369 9.40 0.37 -19.14
N HIS A 370 9.33 0.66 -20.45
CA HIS A 370 10.11 -0.03 -21.48
C HIS A 370 11.61 0.00 -21.22
N ARG A 371 12.18 1.14 -20.84
CA ARG A 371 13.62 1.25 -20.56
C ARG A 371 14.06 0.60 -19.25
N ALA A 372 13.14 0.46 -18.30
CA ALA A 372 13.40 -0.25 -17.06
C ALA A 372 13.38 -1.78 -17.24
N ILE A 373 12.82 -2.29 -18.34
CA ILE A 373 12.90 -3.69 -18.74
C ILE A 373 14.31 -3.96 -19.30
N GLN A 374 15.07 -4.81 -18.63
CA GLN A 374 16.38 -5.29 -19.11
C GLN A 374 16.21 -6.43 -20.13
N ASP A 375 17.09 -6.48 -21.14
CA ASP A 375 17.02 -7.28 -22.38
C ASP A 375 16.77 -8.81 -22.24
N ASP A 376 16.83 -9.40 -21.05
CA ASP A 376 16.95 -10.87 -20.91
C ASP A 376 15.90 -11.60 -20.05
N ASP A 377 14.90 -10.99 -19.40
CA ASP A 377 14.05 -11.82 -18.47
C ASP A 377 12.63 -11.34 -18.05
N ASN A 378 12.02 -10.29 -18.60
CA ASN A 378 10.87 -9.67 -17.90
C ASN A 378 9.54 -9.48 -18.66
N GLU A 379 9.36 -10.01 -19.89
CA GLU A 379 8.00 -10.08 -20.45
C GLU A 379 7.24 -11.24 -19.78
N ILE A 380 6.12 -10.91 -19.12
CA ILE A 380 5.24 -11.91 -18.54
C ILE A 380 4.39 -12.50 -19.66
N ASP A 381 4.78 -13.68 -20.12
CA ASP A 381 4.07 -14.44 -21.15
C ASP A 381 2.54 -14.41 -20.92
N GLY A 382 1.82 -13.81 -21.87
CA GLY A 382 0.36 -13.81 -21.95
C GLY A 382 -0.38 -12.90 -20.96
N LEU A 383 0.30 -12.14 -20.10
CA LEU A 383 -0.39 -11.15 -19.24
C LEU A 383 -1.09 -10.08 -20.06
N ARG A 384 -0.42 -9.57 -21.10
CA ARG A 384 -0.98 -8.64 -22.09
C ARG A 384 -2.33 -9.13 -22.62
N GLN A 385 -2.34 -10.34 -23.16
CA GLN A 385 -3.53 -10.99 -23.72
C GLN A 385 -4.69 -11.13 -22.73
N VAL A 386 -4.40 -11.15 -21.42
CA VAL A 386 -5.42 -11.15 -20.38
C VAL A 386 -5.92 -9.75 -20.12
N LEU A 387 -5.04 -8.76 -20.03
CA LEU A 387 -5.43 -7.36 -19.80
C LEU A 387 -6.17 -6.79 -21.00
N ASP A 388 -5.74 -7.06 -22.25
CA ASP A 388 -6.41 -6.69 -23.51
C ASP A 388 -7.86 -7.22 -23.64
N GLN A 389 -8.34 -8.03 -22.68
CA GLN A 389 -9.74 -8.43 -22.62
C GLN A 389 -10.60 -7.43 -21.85
N ILE A 390 -10.02 -6.49 -21.11
CA ILE A 390 -10.72 -5.51 -20.28
C ILE A 390 -11.40 -4.47 -21.16
N HIS A 391 -10.67 -3.91 -22.12
CA HIS A 391 -11.19 -3.07 -23.18
C HIS A 391 -10.70 -3.54 -24.55
N GLN A 392 -11.36 -3.12 -25.64
CA GLN A 392 -10.88 -3.38 -26.98
C GLN A 392 -10.57 -2.05 -27.66
N GLN A 393 -9.30 -1.85 -28.01
CA GLN A 393 -8.88 -0.73 -28.85
C GLN A 393 -9.62 -0.65 -30.19
N THR A 394 -9.78 0.59 -30.66
CA THR A 394 -10.08 0.89 -32.07
C THR A 394 -8.78 1.18 -32.85
N ASP A 395 -8.72 0.87 -34.14
CA ASP A 395 -7.58 1.15 -35.04
C ASP A 395 -7.10 2.62 -35.02
N ALA A 396 -7.95 3.55 -34.58
CA ALA A 396 -7.62 4.97 -34.44
C ALA A 396 -6.83 5.27 -33.15
N GLN A 397 -7.12 4.58 -32.06
CA GLN A 397 -6.41 4.71 -30.80
C GLN A 397 -5.01 4.10 -30.92
N GLU A 398 -4.88 2.93 -31.54
CA GLU A 398 -3.59 2.25 -31.79
C GLU A 398 -2.58 3.15 -32.51
N LYS A 399 -3.02 3.82 -33.60
CA LYS A 399 -2.17 4.78 -34.32
C LYS A 399 -1.79 6.00 -33.50
N GLN A 400 -2.67 6.47 -32.63
CA GLN A 400 -2.40 7.60 -31.77
C GLN A 400 -1.29 7.27 -30.75
N VAL A 401 -1.20 6.02 -30.31
CA VAL A 401 -0.09 5.53 -29.46
C VAL A 401 1.21 5.56 -30.21
N GLU A 402 1.24 4.93 -31.39
CA GLU A 402 2.44 4.85 -32.21
C GLU A 402 2.95 6.26 -32.52
N ASP A 403 2.06 7.18 -32.91
CA ASP A 403 2.39 8.56 -33.21
C ASP A 403 2.96 9.30 -31.97
N VAL A 404 2.37 9.16 -30.77
CA VAL A 404 2.87 9.88 -29.59
C VAL A 404 4.14 9.25 -29.03
N VAL A 405 4.25 7.92 -28.97
CA VAL A 405 5.48 7.24 -28.55
C VAL A 405 6.61 7.55 -29.53
N GLU A 406 6.33 7.58 -30.83
CA GLU A 406 7.29 7.97 -31.85
C GLU A 406 7.64 9.47 -31.75
N GLU A 407 6.68 10.36 -31.49
CA GLU A 407 6.97 11.79 -31.24
C GLU A 407 7.81 12.01 -29.99
N VAL A 408 7.51 11.34 -28.87
CA VAL A 408 8.29 11.44 -27.61
C VAL A 408 9.69 10.87 -27.83
N SER A 409 9.80 9.75 -28.53
CA SER A 409 11.09 9.12 -28.87
C SER A 409 11.91 10.01 -29.80
N LYS A 410 11.32 10.53 -30.88
CA LYS A 410 11.96 11.49 -31.79
C LYS A 410 12.38 12.76 -31.07
N ARG A 411 11.54 13.33 -30.20
CA ARG A 411 11.93 14.50 -29.40
C ARG A 411 13.14 14.21 -28.52
N GLN A 412 13.27 13.00 -27.97
CA GLN A 412 14.44 12.60 -27.20
C GLN A 412 15.68 12.35 -28.08
N GLU A 413 15.52 11.76 -29.25
CA GLU A 413 16.60 11.56 -30.22
C GLU A 413 17.11 12.89 -30.80
N ASP A 414 16.18 13.78 -31.15
CA ASP A 414 16.42 15.15 -31.66
C ASP A 414 16.76 16.15 -30.56
N ALA A 415 16.64 15.76 -29.29
CA ALA A 415 16.90 16.66 -28.18
C ALA A 415 18.38 17.03 -28.10
N ILE A 416 18.57 18.35 -28.25
CA ILE A 416 19.67 19.22 -27.83
C ILE A 416 21.03 18.54 -27.91
N GLU A 417 21.88 18.96 -28.85
CA GLU A 417 23.34 18.76 -28.73
C GLU A 417 23.75 19.18 -27.30
N LEU A 418 23.98 18.19 -26.44
CA LEU A 418 24.33 18.42 -25.04
C LEU A 418 25.65 19.18 -25.04
N VAL A 419 25.60 20.45 -24.64
CA VAL A 419 26.81 21.27 -24.54
C VAL A 419 27.53 20.88 -23.26
N PHE A 420 28.48 19.95 -23.39
CA PHE A 420 29.33 19.55 -22.29
C PHE A 420 30.19 20.74 -21.82
N SER A 421 30.20 20.97 -20.51
CA SER A 421 30.96 22.06 -19.92
C SER A 421 31.46 21.69 -18.55
N ASN A 422 32.71 22.06 -18.29
CA ASN A 422 33.35 21.90 -16.97
C ASN A 422 32.94 23.01 -15.98
N ASP A 423 32.19 24.01 -16.43
CA ASP A 423 31.72 25.13 -15.61
C ASP A 423 30.32 24.87 -15.06
N TRP A 424 30.06 25.34 -13.83
CA TRP A 424 28.74 25.28 -13.21
C TRP A 424 27.76 26.18 -13.96
N GLN A 425 26.68 25.60 -14.47
CA GLN A 425 25.60 26.30 -15.16
C GLN A 425 24.33 26.29 -14.31
N ASP A 426 23.44 27.25 -14.55
CA ASP A 426 22.12 27.27 -13.92
C ASP A 426 21.33 26.02 -14.37
N ALA A 427 20.73 25.30 -13.42
CA ALA A 427 19.94 24.11 -13.72
C ALA A 427 18.81 24.40 -14.71
N ASN A 428 18.21 25.58 -14.66
CA ASN A 428 17.12 25.97 -15.56
C ASN A 428 17.57 26.14 -17.01
N LEU A 429 18.87 26.30 -17.27
CA LEU A 429 19.38 26.36 -18.66
C LEU A 429 19.49 24.97 -19.29
N VAL A 430 19.64 23.93 -18.47
CA VAL A 430 19.90 22.54 -18.88
C VAL A 430 18.65 21.68 -18.75
N LEU A 431 17.96 21.82 -17.62
CA LEU A 431 16.70 21.19 -17.25
C LEU A 431 15.58 22.22 -17.40
N ASN A 432 15.53 22.91 -18.55
CA ASN A 432 14.56 23.99 -18.82
C ASN A 432 13.13 23.48 -19.09
N ASP A 433 12.88 22.25 -18.70
CA ASP A 433 11.61 21.58 -18.83
C ASP A 433 11.01 21.55 -17.42
N GLU A 434 9.82 22.10 -17.21
CA GLU A 434 9.15 22.01 -15.90
C GLU A 434 8.85 20.56 -15.50
N ARG A 435 9.09 19.60 -16.40
CA ARG A 435 8.90 18.16 -16.20
C ARG A 435 10.00 17.52 -15.35
N PRO A 436 9.65 16.52 -14.52
CA PRO A 436 10.58 15.87 -13.60
C PRO A 436 11.53 14.89 -14.30
N LEU A 437 12.66 14.62 -13.64
CA LEU A 437 13.53 13.48 -13.92
C LEU A 437 12.99 12.24 -13.22
N TYR A 438 12.84 11.14 -13.93
CA TYR A 438 12.32 9.90 -13.34
C TYR A 438 13.46 8.93 -13.05
N ILE A 439 13.55 8.42 -11.82
CA ILE A 439 14.64 7.52 -11.45
C ILE A 439 14.34 6.10 -11.94
N SER A 440 15.22 5.57 -12.79
CA SER A 440 15.14 4.19 -13.27
C SER A 440 15.94 3.24 -12.40
N SER A 441 17.11 3.65 -11.91
CA SER A 441 17.97 2.81 -11.07
C SER A 441 18.98 3.62 -10.28
N VAL A 442 19.56 3.03 -9.24
CA VAL A 442 20.70 3.60 -8.51
C VAL A 442 21.82 2.57 -8.44
N VAL A 443 23.01 2.99 -8.89
CA VAL A 443 24.22 2.18 -8.94
C VAL A 443 25.22 2.69 -7.90
N GLY A 444 25.73 1.78 -7.07
CA GLY A 444 26.69 2.11 -6.00
C GLY A 444 26.13 1.89 -4.59
N ASP A 445 27.01 1.86 -3.59
CA ASP A 445 26.65 1.71 -2.18
C ASP A 445 26.40 3.08 -1.53
N ALA A 446 25.44 3.14 -0.60
CA ALA A 446 25.08 4.37 0.13
C ALA A 446 26.22 4.90 1.03
N SER A 447 27.23 4.07 1.29
CA SER A 447 28.44 4.44 2.04
C SER A 447 29.50 5.16 1.19
N GLU A 448 29.34 5.15 -0.14
CA GLU A 448 30.26 5.75 -1.14
C GLU A 448 29.51 6.72 -2.08
N GLU A 449 30.12 7.10 -3.20
CA GLU A 449 29.47 7.89 -4.25
C GLU A 449 28.46 7.03 -5.02
N GLN A 450 27.29 7.61 -5.32
CA GLN A 450 26.20 6.89 -6.01
C GLN A 450 25.90 7.53 -7.36
N LEU A 451 25.61 6.69 -8.36
CA LEU A 451 25.14 7.10 -9.68
C LEU A 451 23.65 6.80 -9.79
N ILE A 452 22.83 7.85 -9.84
CA ILE A 452 21.41 7.73 -10.14
C ILE A 452 21.25 7.69 -11.65
N LEU A 453 20.64 6.63 -12.16
CA LEU A 453 20.18 6.57 -13.54
C LEU A 453 18.77 7.18 -13.58
N ALA A 454 18.63 8.26 -14.33
CA ALA A 454 17.38 8.99 -14.45
C ALA A 454 17.01 9.23 -15.91
N GLN A 455 15.72 9.35 -16.15
CA GLN A 455 15.14 9.61 -17.45
C GLN A 455 14.57 11.03 -17.44
N HIS A 456 15.06 11.88 -18.33
CA HIS A 456 14.47 13.20 -18.55
C HIS A 456 13.62 13.17 -19.83
N PRO A 457 12.39 13.70 -19.83
CA PRO A 457 11.53 13.73 -21.01
C PRO A 457 12.18 14.37 -22.23
N SER A 458 12.91 15.47 -22.02
CA SER A 458 13.69 16.13 -23.06
C SER A 458 15.16 15.69 -23.19
N LEU A 459 15.87 15.17 -22.19
CA LEU A 459 17.32 14.89 -22.36
C LEU A 459 17.63 13.43 -22.69
N GLY A 460 16.65 12.52 -22.56
CA GLY A 460 16.89 11.10 -22.63
C GLY A 460 17.46 10.54 -21.32
N SER A 461 18.10 9.37 -21.40
CA SER A 461 18.75 8.73 -20.26
C SER A 461 19.97 9.52 -19.79
N VAL A 462 20.01 9.90 -18.53
CA VAL A 462 21.11 10.65 -17.91
C VAL A 462 21.55 9.99 -16.62
N GLY A 463 22.84 10.10 -16.30
CA GLY A 463 23.37 9.72 -14.99
C GLY A 463 23.53 10.95 -14.11
N ILE A 464 23.00 10.95 -12.89
CA ILE A 464 23.19 12.00 -11.89
C ILE A 464 24.18 11.48 -10.85
N TRP A 465 25.30 12.19 -10.67
CA TRP A 465 26.31 11.85 -9.67
C TRP A 465 25.95 12.46 -8.32
N LEU A 466 25.77 11.62 -7.31
CA LEU A 466 25.57 12.03 -5.92
C LEU A 466 26.85 11.83 -5.09
N PRO A 467 27.28 12.86 -4.32
CA PRO A 467 28.40 12.71 -3.41
C PRO A 467 28.05 11.79 -2.23
N ALA A 468 29.07 11.18 -1.63
CA ALA A 468 28.91 10.30 -0.47
C ALA A 468 28.11 10.96 0.66
N ARG A 469 27.15 10.21 1.24
CA ARG A 469 26.16 10.63 2.27
C ARG A 469 24.94 11.40 1.79
N ALA A 470 24.76 11.63 0.49
CA ALA A 470 23.45 12.04 -0.01
C ALA A 470 22.55 10.80 -0.10
N ASP A 471 21.34 10.86 0.49
CA ASP A 471 20.39 9.75 0.42
C ASP A 471 19.91 9.59 -1.03
N ALA A 472 20.42 8.58 -1.74
CA ALA A 472 19.88 8.27 -3.06
C ALA A 472 18.47 7.68 -2.93
N PRO A 473 17.49 8.21 -3.67
CA PRO A 473 16.14 7.67 -3.73
C PRO A 473 16.16 6.29 -4.38
N LYS A 474 15.21 5.43 -4.00
CA LYS A 474 15.03 4.14 -4.67
C LYS A 474 14.35 4.33 -6.06
N PRO A 475 14.45 3.34 -6.96
CA PRO A 475 13.78 3.37 -8.26
C PRO A 475 12.29 3.73 -8.18
N GLY A 476 11.80 4.50 -9.15
CA GLY A 476 10.40 4.90 -9.22
C GLY A 476 10.00 6.07 -8.32
N ALA A 477 10.91 7.03 -8.13
CA ALA A 477 10.61 8.38 -7.65
C ALA A 477 10.83 9.42 -8.76
N LYS A 478 10.21 10.59 -8.63
CA LYS A 478 10.40 11.78 -9.48
C LYS A 478 11.41 12.71 -8.80
N ILE A 479 12.32 13.29 -9.56
CA ILE A 479 13.30 14.29 -9.12
C ILE A 479 12.96 15.60 -9.81
N THR A 480 12.81 16.66 -9.04
CA THR A 480 12.86 18.04 -9.56
C THR A 480 14.05 18.75 -8.96
N LEU A 481 14.64 19.68 -9.74
CA LEU A 481 15.81 20.42 -9.31
C LEU A 481 15.39 21.89 -9.13
N THR A 482 15.41 22.38 -7.90
CA THR A 482 14.96 23.75 -7.60
C THR A 482 16.17 24.65 -7.37
N ASN A 483 16.34 25.65 -8.25
CA ASN A 483 17.38 26.70 -8.12
C ASN A 483 18.80 26.15 -7.84
N GLY A 484 19.19 25.06 -8.50
CA GLY A 484 20.51 24.45 -8.38
C GLY A 484 21.47 24.87 -9.50
N ARG A 485 22.76 24.59 -9.31
CA ARG A 485 23.75 24.62 -10.41
C ARG A 485 24.18 23.21 -10.77
N VAL A 486 24.29 22.96 -12.07
CA VAL A 486 24.65 21.64 -12.63
C VAL A 486 25.87 21.73 -13.53
N LYS A 487 26.59 20.62 -13.64
CA LYS A 487 27.64 20.40 -14.64
C LYS A 487 27.26 19.19 -15.48
N ILE A 488 27.34 19.35 -16.80
CA ILE A 488 27.12 18.25 -17.74
C ILE A 488 28.47 17.80 -18.29
N ALA A 489 28.81 16.54 -18.05
CA ALA A 489 30.00 15.89 -18.56
C ALA A 489 29.62 14.77 -19.53
N GLU A 490 30.56 14.47 -20.43
CA GLU A 490 30.45 13.30 -21.30
C GLU A 490 30.64 12.02 -20.46
N PRO A 491 29.73 11.04 -20.56
CA PRO A 491 29.83 9.81 -19.81
C PRO A 491 31.03 8.95 -20.29
N PRO A 492 31.77 8.29 -19.39
CA PRO A 492 32.80 7.33 -19.77
C PRO A 492 32.21 6.18 -20.60
N SER A 493 32.99 5.66 -21.55
CA SER A 493 32.58 4.60 -22.49
C SER A 493 31.98 3.38 -21.78
N GLU A 494 32.57 2.97 -20.65
CA GLU A 494 32.09 1.85 -19.83
C GLU A 494 30.68 2.07 -19.26
N VAL A 495 30.35 3.32 -18.90
CA VAL A 495 29.04 3.68 -18.34
C VAL A 495 27.98 3.80 -19.45
N VAL A 496 28.39 4.28 -20.63
CA VAL A 496 27.52 4.30 -21.83
C VAL A 496 27.17 2.89 -22.27
N GLU A 497 28.15 1.99 -22.36
CA GLU A 497 27.93 0.59 -22.75
C GLU A 497 27.07 -0.16 -21.72
N SER A 498 27.18 0.16 -20.43
CA SER A 498 26.46 -0.55 -19.37
C SER A 498 25.04 -0.02 -19.12
N TYR A 499 24.78 1.28 -19.33
CA TYR A 499 23.55 1.93 -18.89
C TYR A 499 22.89 2.83 -19.94
N ALA A 500 23.44 2.92 -21.14
CA ALA A 500 22.92 3.70 -22.26
C ALA A 500 22.64 5.19 -21.91
N ILE A 501 23.42 5.79 -21.00
CA ILE A 501 23.28 7.20 -20.63
C ILE A 501 23.94 8.13 -21.66
N ARG A 502 23.31 9.28 -21.90
CA ARG A 502 23.78 10.31 -22.85
C ARG A 502 24.65 11.39 -22.20
N ALA A 503 24.46 11.62 -20.90
CA ALA A 503 25.15 12.66 -20.15
C ALA A 503 25.35 12.24 -18.69
N LEU A 504 26.42 12.75 -18.08
CA LEU A 504 26.58 12.79 -16.63
C LEU A 504 26.28 14.19 -16.11
N ILE A 505 25.42 14.27 -15.11
CA ILE A 505 25.01 15.50 -14.45
C ILE A 505 25.56 15.47 -13.03
N ALA A 506 26.49 16.39 -12.72
CA ALA A 506 26.89 16.65 -11.35
C ALA A 506 26.10 17.84 -10.81
N ILE A 507 25.70 17.76 -9.54
CA ILE A 507 24.89 18.79 -8.86
C ILE A 507 25.74 19.41 -7.76
N GLU A 508 25.82 20.74 -7.75
CA GLU A 508 26.70 21.44 -6.80
C GLU A 508 26.21 21.32 -5.36
N PHE A 509 24.89 21.43 -5.18
CA PHE A 509 24.22 21.35 -3.90
C PHE A 509 23.20 20.22 -3.96
N PRO A 510 23.52 19.02 -3.44
CA PRO A 510 22.60 17.88 -3.43
C PRO A 510 21.25 18.23 -2.79
N GLU A 511 21.23 19.16 -1.84
CA GLU A 511 20.02 19.64 -1.15
C GLU A 511 19.04 20.42 -2.05
N SER A 512 19.46 20.80 -3.27
CA SER A 512 18.57 21.37 -4.30
C SER A 512 17.71 20.32 -5.03
N LEU A 513 17.99 19.02 -4.80
CA LEU A 513 17.17 17.93 -5.31
C LEU A 513 15.93 17.76 -4.45
N VAL A 514 14.77 17.94 -5.07
CA VAL A 514 13.48 17.67 -4.45
C VAL A 514 12.98 16.34 -4.99
N PHE A 515 12.94 15.35 -4.10
CA PHE A 515 12.40 14.03 -4.39
C PHE A 515 10.89 14.04 -4.18
N GLN A 516 10.15 13.60 -5.19
CA GLN A 516 8.71 13.49 -5.18
C GLN A 516 8.30 12.03 -5.45
N SER A 517 7.18 11.62 -4.88
CA SER A 517 6.63 10.29 -5.17
C SER A 517 6.19 10.21 -6.62
N LEU A 518 6.39 9.06 -7.26
CA LEU A 518 5.80 8.78 -8.56
C LEU A 518 4.28 8.59 -8.44
N THR A 519 3.80 8.11 -7.29
CA THR A 519 2.40 7.72 -7.09
C THR A 519 1.57 8.90 -6.60
N SER A 520 0.81 9.51 -7.51
CA SER A 520 -0.13 10.61 -7.23
C SER A 520 -1.17 10.22 -6.18
N ASP A 521 -1.67 8.97 -6.22
CA ASP A 521 -2.65 8.43 -5.27
C ASP A 521 -2.15 8.45 -3.82
N ALA A 522 -0.86 8.23 -3.60
CA ALA A 522 -0.27 8.24 -2.27
C ALA A 522 -0.27 9.63 -1.64
N GLN A 523 -0.17 10.69 -2.45
CA GLN A 523 -0.28 12.06 -1.98
C GLN A 523 -1.72 12.39 -1.59
N GLU A 524 -2.68 12.14 -2.48
CA GLU A 524 -4.11 12.37 -2.20
C GLU A 524 -4.59 11.61 -0.96
N GLU A 525 -4.15 10.35 -0.80
CA GLU A 525 -4.51 9.54 0.35
C GLU A 525 -3.91 10.04 1.66
N LEU A 526 -2.76 10.71 1.62
CA LEU A 526 -2.20 11.36 2.79
C LEU A 526 -2.96 12.64 3.14
N GLU A 527 -3.56 13.32 2.16
CA GLU A 527 -4.45 14.45 2.41
C GLU A 527 -5.81 14.03 3.01
N ASP A 528 -6.28 12.84 2.64
CA ASP A 528 -7.48 12.19 3.18
C ASP A 528 -7.30 11.73 4.63
N LEU A 529 -6.05 11.44 5.04
CA LEU A 529 -5.68 10.89 6.35
C LEU A 529 -5.58 11.93 7.45
#